data_AF-R9RNW7-F1
#
_entry.id   AF-R9RNW7-F1
#
_cell.length_a   1.000
_cell.length_b   1.000
_cell.length_c   1.000
_cell.angle_alpha   90.00
_cell.angle_beta   90.00
_cell.angle_gamma   90.00
#
_symmetry.space_group_name_H-M   'P 1'
#
loop_
_entity.id
_entity.type
_entity.pdbx_description
1 polymer ?
#
loop_
_entity_poly.entity_id
_entity_poly.type
_entity_poly.pdbx_seq_one_letter_code
_entity_poly.pdbx_strand_id
1 'polypeptide(L)'
;TLRAVEKELLPGFHQFEWQPALKNVSTSCNVGIINGLSGWTSSVDDFPADTITRRFRYDVALVSALKDLEEDIMEGLKENGMEDSICTSGFSVMIKESCDGMGDVSEKHGGGPPVPEKAVRFSFTVMSVSVMADGETEKVIFSEPKPNSELSCKPLSLMFVDESDHETLTAIMSPIIAERNAMKDSRLIVSIGGLSRSFRFHFRGTGYDEKMV
;
A
#
# COMPACT_ATOMS: atom_id res chain seq x y z
N THR A 1 -25.30 10.71 2.79
CA THR A 1 -24.44 11.54 3.68
C THR A 1 -22.99 11.38 3.24
N LEU A 2 -22.10 12.35 3.49
CA LEU A 2 -20.70 12.28 3.07
C LEU A 2 -19.99 10.99 3.54
N ARG A 3 -20.29 10.53 4.76
CA ARG A 3 -19.79 9.25 5.31
C ARG A 3 -20.16 7.98 4.53
N ALA A 4 -21.23 8.03 3.74
CA ALA A 4 -21.60 6.90 2.89
C ALA A 4 -20.81 6.90 1.58
N VAL A 5 -20.49 8.09 1.07
CA VAL A 5 -19.76 8.30 -0.19
C VAL A 5 -18.28 7.98 -0.02
N GLU A 6 -17.67 8.37 1.11
CA GLU A 6 -16.24 8.12 1.36
C GLU A 6 -15.87 6.63 1.37
N LYS A 7 -16.83 5.74 1.66
CA LYS A 7 -16.58 4.29 1.73
C LYS A 7 -16.06 3.71 0.42
N GLU A 8 -16.49 4.27 -0.71
CA GLU A 8 -16.03 3.83 -2.03
C GLU A 8 -14.55 4.16 -2.25
N LEU A 9 -14.04 5.22 -1.62
CA LEU A 9 -12.66 5.69 -1.76
C LEU A 9 -11.70 5.02 -0.77
N LEU A 10 -12.22 4.28 0.21
CA LEU A 10 -11.40 3.67 1.26
C LEU A 10 -10.98 2.24 0.88
N PRO A 11 -9.77 1.82 1.31
CA PRO A 11 -9.37 0.42 1.20
C PRO A 11 -10.40 -0.51 1.85
N GLY A 12 -10.73 -1.58 1.13
CA GLY A 12 -11.70 -2.60 1.57
C GLY A 12 -13.06 -2.54 0.86
N PHE A 13 -13.21 -1.68 -0.15
CA PHE A 13 -14.45 -1.54 -0.91
C PHE A 13 -14.47 -2.41 -2.19
N HIS A 14 -13.43 -2.33 -3.01
CA HIS A 14 -13.39 -2.99 -4.31
C HIS A 14 -13.03 -4.48 -4.20
N GLN A 15 -13.65 -5.30 -5.06
CA GLN A 15 -13.35 -6.71 -5.21
C GLN A 15 -12.12 -6.92 -6.09
N PHE A 16 -11.25 -7.86 -5.72
CA PHE A 16 -10.06 -8.25 -6.46
C PHE A 16 -9.60 -9.64 -6.05
N GLU A 17 -8.68 -10.22 -6.82
CA GLU A 17 -8.03 -11.48 -6.46
C GLU A 17 -6.56 -11.49 -6.90
N TRP A 18 -5.78 -12.42 -6.35
CA TRP A 18 -4.37 -12.62 -6.70
C TRP A 18 -4.17 -14.00 -7.33
N GLN A 19 -3.39 -14.05 -8.40
CA GLN A 19 -3.09 -15.29 -9.13
C GLN A 19 -1.57 -15.45 -9.34
N PRO A 20 -0.92 -16.44 -8.67
CA PRO A 20 -1.47 -17.33 -7.64
C PRO A 20 -1.86 -16.60 -6.35
N ALA A 21 -2.64 -17.25 -5.49
CA ALA A 21 -3.01 -16.67 -4.20
C ALA A 21 -1.76 -16.31 -3.36
N LEU A 22 -1.81 -15.18 -2.68
CA LEU A 22 -0.70 -14.68 -1.86
C LEU A 22 -0.42 -15.63 -0.69
N LYS A 23 0.85 -16.00 -0.51
CA LYS A 23 1.28 -16.84 0.61
C LYS A 23 1.16 -16.06 1.92
N ASN A 24 0.52 -16.66 2.93
CA ASN A 24 0.37 -16.11 4.28
C ASN A 24 -0.37 -14.75 4.35
N VAL A 25 -1.15 -14.40 3.32
CA VAL A 25 -2.01 -13.21 3.32
C VAL A 25 -3.46 -13.67 3.16
N SER A 26 -4.37 -13.09 3.93
CA SER A 26 -5.80 -13.43 3.85
C SER A 26 -6.40 -13.07 2.48
N THR A 27 -7.27 -13.93 1.96
CA THR A 27 -7.98 -13.73 0.69
C THR A 27 -9.13 -12.73 0.78
N SER A 28 -9.52 -12.30 1.99
CA SER A 28 -10.60 -11.34 2.18
C SER A 28 -10.21 -9.96 1.64
N CYS A 29 -10.94 -9.45 0.66
CA CYS A 29 -10.77 -8.09 0.11
C CYS A 29 -11.42 -6.99 0.98
N ASN A 30 -12.39 -7.35 1.83
CA ASN A 30 -13.20 -6.39 2.60
C ASN A 30 -12.59 -6.05 3.97
N VAL A 31 -11.32 -5.66 4.00
CA VAL A 31 -10.60 -5.31 5.23
C VAL A 31 -10.21 -3.84 5.18
N GLY A 32 -10.68 -3.05 6.15
CA GLY A 32 -10.34 -1.64 6.29
C GLY A 32 -9.11 -1.41 7.16
N ILE A 33 -9.19 -0.42 8.05
CA ILE A 33 -8.13 -0.11 9.02
C ILE A 33 -7.98 -1.27 10.02
N ILE A 34 -6.76 -1.77 10.18
CA ILE A 34 -6.41 -2.83 11.13
C ILE A 34 -5.42 -2.33 12.19
N ASN A 35 -5.38 -3.03 13.32
CA ASN A 35 -4.36 -2.80 14.34
C ASN A 35 -3.01 -3.33 13.84
N GLY A 36 -1.99 -2.45 13.77
CA GLY A 36 -0.67 -2.80 13.26
C GLY A 36 0.08 -3.83 14.11
N LEU A 37 -0.31 -4.02 15.37
CA LEU A 37 0.23 -5.07 16.26
C LEU A 37 0.01 -6.49 15.72
N SER A 38 -0.92 -6.69 14.79
CA SER A 38 -1.06 -7.93 14.00
C SER A 38 -1.14 -9.22 14.84
N GLY A 39 -1.75 -9.15 16.04
CA GLY A 39 -1.94 -10.31 16.92
C GLY A 39 -0.86 -10.49 18.00
N TRP A 40 0.01 -9.50 18.22
CA TRP A 40 0.95 -9.50 19.35
C TRP A 40 0.20 -9.75 20.67
N THR A 41 0.59 -10.80 21.38
CA THR A 41 0.03 -11.14 22.69
C THR A 41 0.36 -10.06 23.70
N SER A 42 -0.67 -9.53 24.38
CA SER A 42 -0.51 -8.59 25.48
C SER A 42 -0.43 -9.34 26.80
N SER A 43 0.55 -10.24 26.94
CA SER A 43 0.84 -10.94 28.19
C SER A 43 1.90 -10.18 28.98
N VAL A 44 1.80 -10.18 30.31
CA VAL A 44 2.81 -9.56 31.19
C VAL A 44 4.15 -10.32 31.15
N ASP A 45 4.10 -11.61 30.80
CA ASP A 45 5.29 -12.46 30.70
C ASP A 45 6.02 -12.32 29.35
N ASP A 46 5.37 -11.72 28.34
CA ASP A 46 5.93 -11.53 27.00
C ASP A 46 6.54 -10.12 26.85
N PHE A 47 7.22 -9.87 25.72
CA PHE A 47 7.71 -8.53 25.40
C PHE A 47 6.54 -7.52 25.32
N PRO A 48 6.63 -6.34 25.97
CA PRO A 48 5.52 -5.40 26.02
C PRO A 48 5.09 -4.89 24.64
N ALA A 49 3.79 -4.98 24.35
CA ALA A 49 3.18 -4.41 23.14
C ALA A 49 2.77 -2.93 23.36
N ASP A 50 3.66 -2.14 23.95
CA ASP A 50 3.39 -0.77 24.42
C ASP A 50 3.51 0.29 23.30
N THR A 51 2.95 -0.03 22.14
CA THR A 51 2.90 0.87 20.98
C THR A 51 1.50 0.93 20.41
N ILE A 52 1.14 2.08 19.84
CA ILE A 52 -0.12 2.28 19.16
C ILE A 52 0.14 2.41 17.68
N THR A 53 -0.43 1.49 16.90
CA THR A 53 -0.28 1.49 15.44
C THR A 53 -1.58 1.14 14.72
N ARG A 54 -1.80 1.79 13.57
CA ARG A 54 -2.88 1.49 12.64
C ARG A 54 -2.33 1.44 11.23
N ARG A 55 -2.81 0.48 10.45
CA ARG A 55 -2.40 0.32 9.05
C ARG A 55 -3.55 -0.15 8.18
N PHE A 56 -3.38 -0.03 6.87
CA PHE A 56 -4.12 -0.82 5.92
C PHE A 56 -3.34 -2.10 5.59
N ARG A 57 -4.06 -3.13 5.14
CA ARG A 57 -3.40 -4.27 4.49
C ARG A 57 -2.90 -3.83 3.12
N TYR A 58 -1.66 -4.17 2.78
CA TYR A 58 -0.94 -3.49 1.70
C TYR A 58 -1.56 -3.76 0.32
N ASP A 59 -1.93 -4.99 0.04
CA ASP A 59 -2.64 -5.38 -1.18
C ASP A 59 -3.97 -4.60 -1.34
N VAL A 60 -4.76 -4.48 -0.27
CA VAL A 60 -6.04 -3.75 -0.30
C VAL A 60 -5.81 -2.26 -0.55
N ALA A 61 -4.79 -1.67 0.07
CA ALA A 61 -4.43 -0.27 -0.14
C ALA A 61 -3.94 -0.01 -1.57
N LEU A 62 -3.15 -0.92 -2.15
CA LEU A 62 -2.70 -0.83 -3.54
C LEU A 62 -3.87 -0.92 -4.53
N VAL A 63 -4.83 -1.79 -4.27
CA VAL A 63 -6.05 -1.91 -5.10
C VAL A 63 -6.86 -0.62 -5.04
N SER A 64 -7.06 -0.06 -3.85
CA SER A 64 -7.72 1.25 -3.69
C SER A 64 -6.99 2.33 -4.48
N ALA A 65 -5.66 2.39 -4.34
CA ALA A 65 -4.83 3.37 -5.05
C ALA A 65 -4.88 3.24 -6.57
N LEU A 66 -4.90 2.00 -7.10
CA LEU A 66 -5.06 1.76 -8.54
C LEU A 66 -6.46 2.09 -9.03
N LYS A 67 -7.47 1.86 -8.20
CA LYS A 67 -8.86 2.21 -8.49
C LYS A 67 -9.09 3.72 -8.56
N ASP A 68 -8.41 4.48 -7.70
CA ASP A 68 -8.40 5.95 -7.78
C ASP A 68 -7.83 6.44 -9.13
N LEU A 69 -6.93 5.67 -9.75
CA LEU A 69 -6.28 5.99 -11.04
C LEU A 69 -7.01 5.39 -12.25
N GLU A 70 -8.23 4.84 -12.07
CA GLU A 70 -8.96 4.16 -13.15
C GLU A 70 -9.20 5.09 -14.35
N GLU A 71 -9.55 6.35 -14.13
CA GLU A 71 -9.77 7.32 -15.22
C GLU A 71 -8.47 7.62 -15.98
N ASP A 72 -7.38 7.92 -15.27
CA ASP A 72 -6.07 8.20 -15.87
C ASP A 72 -5.51 7.00 -16.65
N ILE A 73 -5.68 5.78 -16.14
CA ILE A 73 -5.26 4.55 -16.81
C ILE A 73 -6.04 4.38 -18.12
N MET A 74 -7.35 4.61 -18.10
CA MET A 74 -8.21 4.46 -19.29
C MET A 74 -7.93 5.55 -20.33
N GLU A 75 -7.67 6.78 -19.89
CA GLU A 75 -7.22 7.86 -20.78
C GLU A 75 -5.87 7.52 -21.42
N GLY A 76 -4.89 7.06 -20.62
CA GLY A 76 -3.57 6.66 -21.11
C GLY A 76 -3.62 5.51 -22.12
N LEU A 77 -4.49 4.51 -21.92
CA LEU A 77 -4.73 3.44 -22.89
C LEU A 77 -5.23 3.99 -24.23
N LYS A 78 -6.22 4.89 -24.17
CA LYS A 78 -6.82 5.52 -25.35
C LYS A 78 -5.82 6.38 -26.12
N GLU A 79 -5.02 7.19 -25.43
CA GLU A 79 -3.99 8.03 -26.05
C GLU A 79 -2.89 7.21 -26.74
N ASN A 80 -2.57 6.04 -26.20
CA ASN A 80 -1.59 5.12 -26.77
C ASN A 80 -2.16 4.21 -27.88
N GLY A 81 -3.42 4.43 -28.28
CA GLY A 81 -4.10 3.65 -29.33
C GLY A 81 -4.30 2.19 -28.95
N MET A 82 -4.32 1.86 -27.66
CA MET A 82 -4.55 0.50 -27.19
C MET A 82 -6.04 0.25 -27.04
N GLU A 83 -6.61 -0.60 -27.90
CA GLU A 83 -8.01 -0.99 -27.78
C GLU A 83 -8.25 -1.72 -26.46
N ASP A 84 -9.26 -1.27 -25.71
CA ASP A 84 -9.59 -1.79 -24.38
C ASP A 84 -9.78 -3.31 -24.33
N SER A 85 -10.28 -3.90 -25.41
CA SER A 85 -10.59 -5.33 -25.51
C SER A 85 -9.37 -6.24 -25.67
N ILE A 86 -8.23 -5.69 -26.09
CA ILE A 86 -7.01 -6.48 -26.40
C ILE A 86 -6.05 -6.47 -25.21
N CYS A 87 -5.96 -5.36 -24.47
CA CYS A 87 -4.98 -5.17 -23.41
C CYS A 87 -5.56 -5.50 -22.03
N THR A 88 -5.88 -6.77 -21.76
CA THR A 88 -6.33 -7.23 -20.43
C THR A 88 -5.20 -7.74 -19.54
N SER A 89 -3.99 -7.89 -20.07
CA SER A 89 -2.81 -8.37 -19.35
C SER A 89 -1.56 -7.60 -19.73
N GLY A 90 -0.47 -7.86 -19.00
CA GLY A 90 0.82 -7.22 -19.28
C GLY A 90 0.99 -5.85 -18.63
N PHE A 91 0.10 -5.47 -17.69
CA PHE A 91 0.27 -4.26 -16.92
C PHE A 91 1.37 -4.43 -15.86
N SER A 92 2.21 -3.41 -15.74
CA SER A 92 3.25 -3.30 -14.73
C SER A 92 3.05 -1.98 -13.97
N VAL A 93 3.10 -2.05 -12.65
CA VAL A 93 2.90 -0.91 -11.76
C VAL A 93 4.18 -0.67 -10.98
N MET A 94 4.75 0.53 -11.10
CA MET A 94 5.91 0.92 -10.32
C MET A 94 5.46 1.61 -9.04
N ILE A 95 5.85 1.06 -7.89
CA ILE A 95 5.53 1.59 -6.56
C ILE A 95 6.80 2.12 -5.92
N LYS A 96 6.79 3.39 -5.51
CA LYS A 96 7.81 3.94 -4.61
C LYS A 96 7.34 3.76 -3.17
N GLU A 97 8.16 3.13 -2.35
CA GLU A 97 7.94 3.00 -0.91
C GLU A 97 8.80 4.02 -0.16
N SER A 98 8.23 4.62 0.88
CA SER A 98 8.92 5.59 1.74
C SER A 98 8.60 5.32 3.21
N CYS A 99 9.58 5.49 4.09
CA CYS A 99 9.42 5.38 5.53
C CYS A 99 10.23 6.47 6.21
N ASP A 100 9.59 7.23 7.08
CA ASP A 100 10.21 8.36 7.78
C ASP A 100 9.82 8.37 9.27
N GLY A 101 10.81 8.64 10.11
CA GLY A 101 10.63 8.95 11.52
C GLY A 101 10.35 10.43 11.73
N MET A 102 9.49 10.74 12.70
CA MET A 102 9.14 12.09 13.11
C MET A 102 9.26 12.20 14.64
N GLY A 103 10.07 13.14 15.10
CA GLY A 103 10.20 13.50 16.50
C GLY A 103 9.14 14.52 16.96
N ASP A 104 9.22 14.90 18.23
CA ASP A 104 8.41 15.95 18.85
C ASP A 104 6.88 15.74 18.72
N VAL A 105 6.45 14.48 18.76
CA VAL A 105 5.03 14.11 18.69
C VAL A 105 4.48 13.95 20.10
N SER A 106 3.96 15.02 20.69
CA SER A 106 3.52 15.03 22.10
C SER A 106 2.53 13.92 22.45
N GLU A 107 2.82 13.21 23.53
CA GLU A 107 1.94 12.19 24.08
C GLU A 107 0.64 12.82 24.59
N LYS A 108 -0.49 12.11 24.43
CA LYS A 108 -1.77 12.53 25.00
C LYS A 108 -1.99 11.85 26.35
N HIS A 109 -2.52 12.58 27.32
CA HIS A 109 -3.13 11.95 28.50
C HIS A 109 -4.25 10.99 28.08
N GLY A 110 -4.38 9.85 28.76
CA GLY A 110 -5.39 8.85 28.44
C GLY A 110 -5.26 7.58 29.27
N GLY A 111 -5.98 6.53 28.85
CA GLY A 111 -5.99 5.22 29.50
C GLY A 111 -4.77 4.34 29.21
N GLY A 112 -3.77 4.86 28.51
CA GLY A 112 -2.57 4.12 28.11
C GLY A 112 -2.73 3.25 26.85
N PRO A 113 -1.68 2.49 26.46
CA PRO A 113 -0.37 2.39 27.14
C PRO A 113 0.46 3.68 27.02
N PRO A 114 1.51 3.86 27.84
CA PRO A 114 2.49 4.93 27.59
C PRO A 114 3.13 4.74 26.22
N VAL A 115 3.32 5.82 25.47
CA VAL A 115 3.89 5.78 24.11
C VAL A 115 5.02 6.79 23.96
N PRO A 116 6.02 6.53 23.08
CA PRO A 116 7.08 7.49 22.84
C PRO A 116 6.54 8.76 22.15
N GLU A 117 7.18 9.90 22.40
CA GLU A 117 6.90 11.16 21.69
C GLU A 117 7.54 11.22 20.29
N LYS A 118 7.57 10.06 19.62
CA LYS A 118 8.08 9.84 18.28
C LYS A 118 7.11 8.98 17.51
N ALA A 119 7.00 9.22 16.22
CA ALA A 119 6.17 8.44 15.32
C ALA A 119 6.96 8.03 14.08
N VAL A 120 6.65 6.84 13.56
CA VAL A 120 7.12 6.41 12.24
C VAL A 120 5.91 6.31 11.31
N ARG A 121 6.11 6.76 10.08
CA ARG A 121 5.12 6.65 9.02
C ARG A 121 5.71 5.84 7.87
N PHE A 122 4.97 4.82 7.45
CA PHE A 122 5.24 4.10 6.21
C PHE A 122 4.18 4.44 5.17
N SER A 123 4.62 4.73 3.94
CA SER A 123 3.78 5.23 2.86
C SER A 123 4.25 4.70 1.50
N PHE A 124 3.40 4.83 0.50
CA PHE A 124 3.73 4.48 -0.88
C PHE A 124 3.10 5.44 -1.89
N THR A 125 3.67 5.45 -3.09
CA THR A 125 3.17 6.22 -4.24
C THR A 125 3.19 5.33 -5.47
N VAL A 126 2.11 5.37 -6.26
CA VAL A 126 2.08 4.78 -7.60
C VAL A 126 2.84 5.72 -8.52
N MET A 127 4.03 5.33 -8.95
CA MET A 127 4.90 6.18 -9.77
C MET A 127 4.53 6.11 -11.25
N SER A 128 4.22 4.92 -11.74
CA SER A 128 3.81 4.73 -13.13
C SER A 128 3.01 3.44 -13.29
N VAL A 129 2.19 3.43 -14.34
CA VAL A 129 1.56 2.23 -14.89
C VAL A 129 2.00 2.13 -16.34
N SER A 130 2.54 0.97 -16.71
CA SER A 130 2.87 0.63 -18.08
C SER A 130 2.14 -0.64 -18.49
N VAL A 131 2.08 -0.88 -19.80
CA VAL A 131 1.47 -2.09 -20.36
C VAL A 131 2.31 -2.57 -21.54
N MET A 132 2.46 -3.89 -21.64
CA MET A 132 3.12 -4.57 -22.75
C MET A 132 2.08 -5.45 -23.46
N ALA A 133 1.68 -5.04 -24.66
CA ALA A 133 0.85 -5.86 -25.55
C ALA A 133 1.71 -6.89 -26.29
N ASP A 134 1.10 -8.01 -26.72
CA ASP A 134 1.80 -9.11 -27.37
C ASP A 134 2.56 -8.64 -28.62
N GLY A 135 3.90 -8.75 -28.59
CA GLY A 135 4.78 -8.39 -29.70
C GLY A 135 5.11 -6.90 -29.81
N GLU A 136 4.62 -6.05 -28.90
CA GLU A 136 4.92 -4.61 -28.87
C GLU A 136 5.93 -4.23 -27.78
N THR A 137 6.50 -3.03 -27.91
CA THR A 137 7.29 -2.38 -26.86
C THR A 137 6.40 -1.94 -25.71
N GLU A 138 6.89 -2.06 -24.47
CA GLU A 138 6.24 -1.51 -23.28
C GLU A 138 5.91 -0.02 -23.47
N LYS A 139 4.65 0.35 -23.23
CA LYS A 139 4.20 1.75 -23.25
C LYS A 139 3.78 2.18 -21.86
N VAL A 140 4.25 3.35 -21.44
CA VAL A 140 3.82 3.98 -20.18
C VAL A 140 2.49 4.67 -20.44
N ILE A 141 1.46 4.28 -19.69
CA ILE A 141 0.09 4.82 -19.83
C ILE A 141 -0.25 5.80 -18.70
N PHE A 142 0.45 5.71 -17.57
CA PHE A 142 0.36 6.68 -16.49
C PHE A 142 1.75 6.92 -15.92
N SER A 143 2.06 8.17 -15.62
CA SER A 143 3.23 8.57 -14.83
C SER A 143 2.82 9.67 -13.88
N GLU A 144 3.16 9.53 -12.60
CA GLU A 144 2.88 10.51 -11.57
C GLU A 144 3.57 11.85 -11.94
N PRO A 145 2.81 12.93 -12.21
CA PRO A 145 3.39 14.18 -12.68
C PRO A 145 4.18 14.92 -11.60
N LYS A 146 3.84 14.73 -10.32
CA LYS A 146 4.47 15.41 -9.18
C LYS A 146 4.80 14.39 -8.08
N PRO A 147 5.81 13.54 -8.27
CA PRO A 147 6.11 12.42 -7.36
C PRO A 147 6.64 12.84 -5.98
N ASN A 148 6.91 14.13 -5.79
CA ASN A 148 7.31 14.71 -4.51
C ASN A 148 6.19 15.55 -3.86
N SER A 149 4.97 15.55 -4.42
CA SER A 149 3.82 16.15 -3.76
C SER A 149 3.30 15.20 -2.68
N GLU A 150 2.90 15.79 -1.56
CA GLU A 150 2.18 15.14 -0.48
C GLU A 150 0.85 14.51 -0.95
N LEU A 151 0.25 15.02 -2.04
CA LEU A 151 -1.03 14.54 -2.56
C LEU A 151 -0.95 13.12 -3.15
N SER A 152 0.20 12.73 -3.69
CA SER A 152 0.43 11.40 -4.27
C SER A 152 1.00 10.39 -3.26
N CYS A 153 1.35 10.85 -2.06
CA CYS A 153 1.91 10.02 -1.00
C CYS A 153 0.79 9.40 -0.14
N LYS A 154 0.47 8.12 -0.38
CA LYS A 154 -0.60 7.40 0.31
C LYS A 154 -0.07 6.77 1.61
N PRO A 155 -0.59 7.15 2.80
CA PRO A 155 -0.15 6.55 4.06
C PRO A 155 -0.64 5.11 4.18
N LEU A 156 0.24 4.19 4.55
CA LEU A 156 -0.09 2.78 4.72
C LEU A 156 -0.07 2.35 6.19
N SER A 157 0.94 2.77 6.95
CA SER A 157 1.09 2.42 8.37
C SER A 157 1.53 3.63 9.18
N LEU A 158 0.88 3.84 10.31
CA LEU A 158 1.20 4.87 11.30
C LEU A 158 1.46 4.21 12.63
N MET A 159 2.54 4.58 13.31
CA MET A 159 2.94 3.97 14.57
C MET A 159 3.64 4.97 15.48
N PHE A 160 3.34 4.92 16.78
CA PHE A 160 4.13 5.59 17.81
C PHE A 160 5.30 4.70 18.22
N VAL A 161 6.46 4.95 17.63
CA VAL A 161 7.68 4.19 17.87
C VAL A 161 8.87 5.12 17.65
N ASP A 162 9.96 4.88 18.36
CA ASP A 162 11.25 5.46 18.02
C ASP A 162 11.84 4.67 16.83
N GLU A 163 12.27 5.36 15.77
CA GLU A 163 12.95 4.70 14.65
C GLU A 163 14.21 3.92 15.08
N SER A 164 14.80 4.30 16.21
CA SER A 164 15.95 3.61 16.80
C SER A 164 15.58 2.32 17.56
N ASP A 165 14.30 2.13 17.91
CA ASP A 165 13.79 0.89 18.51
C ASP A 165 13.56 -0.16 17.41
N HIS A 166 14.62 -0.89 17.11
CA HIS A 166 14.64 -1.90 16.05
C HIS A 166 13.70 -3.06 16.32
N GLU A 167 13.47 -3.43 17.59
CA GLU A 167 12.64 -4.57 17.95
C GLU A 167 11.18 -4.28 17.65
N THR A 168 10.67 -3.16 18.18
CA THR A 168 9.28 -2.73 17.96
C THR A 168 9.04 -2.39 16.49
N LEU A 169 9.96 -1.64 15.86
CA LEU A 169 9.81 -1.26 14.45
C LEU A 169 9.78 -2.49 13.54
N THR A 170 10.68 -3.46 13.76
CA THR A 170 10.70 -4.70 12.97
C THR A 170 9.43 -5.51 13.19
N ALA A 171 8.94 -5.62 14.43
CA ALA A 171 7.70 -6.34 14.71
C ALA A 171 6.49 -5.74 13.98
N ILE A 172 6.35 -4.42 13.95
CA ILE A 172 5.25 -3.73 13.25
C ILE A 172 5.40 -3.81 11.72
N MET A 173 6.64 -3.69 11.21
CA MET A 173 6.90 -3.66 9.77
C MET A 173 6.93 -5.04 9.11
N SER A 174 7.18 -6.11 9.88
CA SER A 174 7.31 -7.48 9.36
C SER A 174 6.10 -7.95 8.55
N PRO A 175 4.84 -7.76 8.99
CA PRO A 175 3.67 -8.10 8.18
C PRO A 175 3.60 -7.35 6.84
N ILE A 176 3.97 -6.06 6.81
CA ILE A 176 3.97 -5.24 5.58
C ILE A 176 5.02 -5.77 4.60
N ILE A 177 6.21 -6.11 5.09
CA ILE A 177 7.28 -6.70 4.29
C ILE A 177 6.88 -8.07 3.75
N ALA A 178 6.21 -8.90 4.56
CA ALA A 178 5.71 -10.20 4.14
C ALA A 178 4.65 -10.08 3.03
N GLU A 179 3.67 -9.17 3.20
CA GLU A 179 2.66 -8.85 2.19
C GLU A 179 3.32 -8.38 0.88
N ARG A 180 4.26 -7.42 0.96
CA ARG A 180 5.02 -6.92 -0.19
C ARG A 180 5.75 -8.03 -0.93
N ASN A 181 6.44 -8.91 -0.20
CA ASN A 181 7.20 -9.99 -0.81
C ASN A 181 6.28 -11.03 -1.48
N ALA A 182 5.13 -11.35 -0.86
CA ALA A 182 4.15 -12.24 -1.47
C ALA A 182 3.59 -11.67 -2.79
N MET A 183 3.36 -10.35 -2.85
CA MET A 183 2.83 -9.68 -4.05
C MET A 183 3.80 -9.70 -5.25
N LYS A 184 5.12 -9.78 -5.03
CA LYS A 184 6.12 -9.82 -6.11
C LYS A 184 6.02 -11.07 -6.99
N ASP A 185 5.58 -12.18 -6.41
CA ASP A 185 5.48 -13.48 -7.09
C ASP A 185 4.08 -13.77 -7.64
N SER A 186 3.19 -12.76 -7.63
CA SER A 186 1.80 -12.89 -8.04
C SER A 186 1.36 -11.78 -9.00
N ARG A 187 0.15 -11.94 -9.53
CA ARG A 187 -0.53 -11.00 -10.41
C ARG A 187 -1.83 -10.58 -9.72
N LEU A 188 -2.09 -9.29 -9.65
CA LEU A 188 -3.38 -8.78 -9.22
C LEU A 188 -4.36 -8.84 -10.38
N ILE A 189 -5.55 -9.37 -10.13
CA ILE A 189 -6.69 -9.34 -11.06
C ILE A 189 -7.75 -8.42 -10.46
N VAL A 190 -8.04 -7.33 -11.16
CA VAL A 190 -9.02 -6.32 -10.74
C VAL A 190 -9.73 -5.72 -11.95
N SER A 191 -11.00 -5.36 -11.81
CA SER A 191 -11.75 -4.68 -12.87
C SER A 191 -11.25 -3.24 -13.02
N ILE A 192 -10.88 -2.78 -14.22
CA ILE A 192 -10.53 -1.39 -14.54
C ILE A 192 -11.14 -1.06 -15.91
N GLY A 193 -11.99 -0.04 -15.99
CA GLY A 193 -12.77 0.28 -17.19
C GLY A 193 -13.82 -0.79 -17.51
N GLY A 194 -14.36 -1.45 -16.49
CA GLY A 194 -15.32 -2.55 -16.64
C GLY A 194 -14.73 -3.89 -17.13
N LEU A 195 -13.43 -3.98 -17.37
CA LEU A 195 -12.74 -5.21 -17.79
C LEU A 195 -11.82 -5.73 -16.69
N SER A 196 -11.76 -7.05 -16.54
CA SER A 196 -10.80 -7.70 -15.64
C SER A 196 -9.39 -7.59 -16.21
N ARG A 197 -8.49 -6.89 -15.52
CA ARG A 197 -7.12 -6.65 -15.97
C ARG A 197 -6.09 -7.23 -14.98
N SER A 198 -4.97 -7.72 -15.51
CA SER A 198 -3.88 -8.35 -14.76
C SER A 198 -2.68 -7.41 -14.59
N PHE A 199 -2.30 -7.12 -13.34
CA PHE A 199 -1.20 -6.24 -12.96
C PHE A 199 -0.08 -6.96 -12.24
N ARG A 200 1.17 -6.60 -12.53
CA ARG A 200 2.36 -6.94 -11.74
C ARG A 200 2.89 -5.70 -11.03
N PHE A 201 3.44 -5.89 -9.83
CA PHE A 201 3.97 -4.79 -9.03
C PHE A 201 5.49 -4.83 -8.92
N HIS A 202 6.11 -3.67 -9.08
CA HIS A 202 7.53 -3.45 -8.92
C HIS A 202 7.76 -2.43 -7.80
N PHE A 203 8.18 -2.93 -6.64
CA PHE A 203 8.44 -2.09 -5.47
C PHE A 203 9.86 -1.54 -5.48
N ARG A 204 9.98 -0.22 -5.28
CA ARG A 204 11.23 0.53 -5.16
C ARG A 204 11.23 1.27 -3.83
N GLY A 205 11.97 0.73 -2.87
CA GLY A 205 12.16 1.38 -1.59
C GLY A 205 13.27 2.43 -1.66
N THR A 206 12.92 3.67 -2.03
CA THR A 206 13.89 4.76 -2.24
C THR A 206 13.60 6.01 -1.43
N GLY A 207 12.53 6.02 -0.63
CA GLY A 207 12.18 7.12 0.27
C GLY A 207 12.56 6.85 1.73
N TYR A 208 13.78 6.38 1.96
CA TYR A 208 14.34 6.18 3.30
C TYR A 208 15.50 7.16 3.51
N ASP A 209 15.64 7.70 4.71
CA ASP A 209 16.84 8.47 5.06
C ASP A 209 18.05 7.55 5.31
N GLU A 210 19.26 8.10 5.34
CA GLU A 210 20.48 7.31 5.56
C GLU A 210 20.51 6.59 6.92
N LYS A 211 19.70 7.02 7.88
CA LYS A 211 19.65 6.41 9.22
C LYS A 211 18.75 5.17 9.24
N MET A 212 17.71 5.13 8.42
CA MET A 212 16.80 3.99 8.27
C MET A 212 17.29 2.92 7.28
N VAL A 213 18.21 3.25 6.36
CA VAL A 213 18.78 2.32 5.38
C VAL A 213 19.84 1.42 6.01
#